data_AF-A0A0R3U8U7-F1
#
_entry.id   AF-A0A0R3U8U7-F1
#
_cell.length_a   1.000
_cell.length_b   1.000
_cell.length_c   1.000
_cell.angle_alpha   90.00
_cell.angle_beta   90.00
_cell.angle_gamma   90.00
#
_symmetry.space_group_name_H-M   'P 1'
#
loop_
_entity.id
_entity.type
_entity.pdbx_description
1 polymer ?
#
loop_
_entity_poly.entity_id
_entity_poly.type
_entity_poly.pdbx_seq_one_letter_code
_entity_poly.pdbx_strand_id
1 'polypeptide(L)'
;MSFSLDNLKKNTLTSIEDVMKKLPGEKHMLVEPGLLRALDSTVSMRFLSSLGVKKVFKIQDLPPEASLSRLVYVVPPTKQSVRTVIAHAEMDRKAGIQRNKLVAFAPKHTVAVKTLMESRGVLGHDLQIADLSFGWIPIDTDLISLNLPEVYTSYFLYGDTSWPYHFGQMLGHVLEIVLPPGQAPTDINLHAFGSAAQVAAAGLSSEIGRIKATKPASFEMAPDSTNQECSSAVPFHHPMFILFSRNLDYVTPLMVPTTFEALIHEVIGIDNGVVELPDVQKGDIVPAKLNLSSSNISCFKEVRNAHISTVHKWLQAQRSQLEDSRTGLGFSLAALDRSLPGSGSSPRVPSAASLSDLSAQLKPILAVRRDLTALLICFEEVRGQKLSLNYKDGNGRCVLGQVLMEVTFNISQSKEVYLCKY
;
A
#
# COMPACT_ATOMS: atom_id res chain seq x y z
N MET A 1 18.07 -3.78 9.22
CA MET A 1 17.17 -3.66 10.40
C MET A 1 15.77 -4.03 9.95
N SER A 2 15.13 -5.02 10.55
CA SER A 2 13.72 -5.31 10.30
C SER A 2 12.88 -4.44 11.23
N PHE A 3 12.43 -3.28 10.76
CA PHE A 3 11.49 -2.47 11.52
C PHE A 3 10.10 -3.13 11.45
N SER A 4 9.44 -3.32 12.59
CA SER A 4 8.07 -3.83 12.58
C SER A 4 7.13 -2.73 12.12
N LEU A 5 6.71 -2.82 10.85
CA LEU A 5 5.71 -1.96 10.22
C LEU A 5 4.33 -2.05 10.93
N ASP A 6 4.13 -3.05 11.80
CA ASP A 6 2.89 -3.23 12.55
C ASP A 6 2.65 -2.12 13.58
N ASN A 7 3.73 -1.55 14.14
CA ASN A 7 3.63 -0.43 15.09
C ASN A 7 3.11 0.85 14.42
N LEU A 8 3.48 1.08 13.15
CA LEU A 8 2.96 2.21 12.36
C LEU A 8 1.45 2.09 12.17
N LYS A 9 0.98 0.87 11.86
CA LYS A 9 -0.45 0.61 11.71
C LYS A 9 -1.21 0.89 13.00
N LYS A 10 -0.69 0.50 14.16
CA LYS A 10 -1.37 0.68 15.45
C LYS A 10 -1.72 2.15 15.73
N ASN A 11 -0.78 3.07 15.52
CA ASN A 11 -1.02 4.50 15.73
C ASN A 11 -2.11 5.04 14.79
N THR A 12 -2.06 4.64 13.52
CA THR A 12 -3.11 4.98 12.56
C THR A 12 -4.48 4.45 13.00
N LEU A 13 -4.57 3.19 13.44
CA LEU A 13 -5.82 2.60 13.90
C LEU A 13 -6.41 3.34 15.10
N THR A 14 -5.58 3.75 16.07
CA THR A 14 -6.02 4.57 17.20
C THR A 14 -6.56 5.93 16.74
N SER A 15 -5.87 6.60 15.80
CA SER A 15 -6.35 7.87 15.26
C SER A 15 -7.70 7.72 14.53
N ILE A 16 -7.89 6.63 13.77
CA ILE A 16 -9.16 6.33 13.10
C ILE A 16 -10.26 6.08 14.14
N GLU A 17 -9.96 5.32 15.19
CA GLU A 17 -10.88 5.06 16.30
C GLU A 17 -11.36 6.36 16.96
N ASP A 18 -10.45 7.30 17.25
CA ASP A 18 -10.77 8.59 17.85
C ASP A 18 -11.66 9.46 16.96
N VAL A 19 -11.45 9.43 15.64
CA VAL A 19 -12.32 10.10 14.68
C VAL A 19 -13.71 9.46 14.68
N MET A 20 -13.80 8.13 14.67
CA MET A 20 -15.08 7.41 14.65
C MET A 20 -15.86 7.55 15.97
N LYS A 21 -15.19 7.76 17.10
CA LYS A 21 -15.81 8.06 18.41
C LYS A 21 -16.55 9.38 18.45
N LYS A 22 -16.21 10.35 17.58
CA LYS A 22 -16.95 11.62 17.46
C LYS A 22 -18.39 11.43 17.00
N LEU A 23 -18.70 10.33 16.32
CA LEU A 23 -20.04 9.97 15.89
C LEU A 23 -20.40 8.57 16.45
N PRO A 24 -20.81 8.48 17.73
CA PRO A 24 -21.09 7.19 18.37
C PRO A 24 -22.35 6.52 17.83
N GLY A 25 -22.42 5.20 18.01
CA GLY A 25 -23.51 4.35 17.55
C GLY A 25 -23.36 3.86 16.12
N GLU A 26 -24.41 3.20 15.63
CA GLU A 26 -24.48 2.62 14.28
C GLU A 26 -24.40 3.71 13.22
N LYS A 27 -23.49 3.53 12.26
CA LYS A 27 -23.18 4.51 11.21
C LYS A 27 -22.78 3.84 9.91
N HIS A 28 -22.86 4.63 8.84
CA HIS A 28 -22.47 4.23 7.49
C HIS A 28 -21.39 5.17 6.98
N MET A 29 -20.41 4.61 6.28
CA MET A 29 -19.32 5.39 5.69
C MET A 29 -19.60 5.65 4.21
N LEU A 30 -19.42 6.89 3.78
CA LEU A 30 -19.46 7.32 2.40
C LEU A 30 -18.05 7.78 2.03
N VAL A 31 -17.36 7.06 1.15
CA VAL A 31 -15.94 7.27 0.85
C VAL A 31 -15.78 7.71 -0.60
N GLU A 32 -14.96 8.74 -0.81
CA GLU A 32 -14.59 9.19 -2.14
C GLU A 32 -13.76 8.10 -2.86
N PRO A 33 -14.04 7.78 -4.15
CA PRO A 33 -13.42 6.64 -4.81
C PRO A 33 -11.88 6.60 -4.76
N GLY A 34 -11.20 7.75 -4.82
CA GLY A 34 -9.74 7.82 -4.74
C GLY A 34 -9.16 7.41 -3.38
N LEU A 35 -9.98 7.38 -2.32
CA LEU A 35 -9.54 7.05 -0.95
C LEU A 35 -9.85 5.61 -0.54
N LEU A 36 -10.66 4.88 -1.32
CA LEU A 36 -11.04 3.49 -0.99
C LEU A 36 -9.84 2.59 -0.85
N ARG A 37 -8.82 2.80 -1.68
CA ARG A 37 -7.61 1.98 -1.72
C ARG A 37 -6.75 2.16 -0.49
N ALA A 38 -6.54 3.42 -0.10
CA ALA A 38 -5.86 3.76 1.14
C ALA A 38 -6.64 3.25 2.37
N LEU A 39 -7.98 3.29 2.33
CA LEU A 39 -8.81 2.73 3.39
C LEU A 39 -8.62 1.21 3.49
N ASP A 40 -8.78 0.49 2.38
CA ASP A 40 -8.68 -0.97 2.31
C ASP A 40 -7.29 -1.49 2.70
N SER A 41 -6.23 -0.74 2.39
CA SER A 41 -4.85 -1.08 2.80
C SER A 41 -4.60 -0.87 4.30
N THR A 42 -5.38 0.00 4.94
CA THR A 42 -5.14 0.45 6.31
C THR A 42 -6.04 -0.26 7.32
N VAL A 43 -7.32 -0.46 7.00
CA VAL A 43 -8.33 -1.02 7.92
C VAL A 43 -9.11 -2.16 7.29
N SER A 44 -9.49 -3.14 8.12
CA SER A 44 -10.42 -4.19 7.70
C SER A 44 -11.87 -3.82 8.02
N MET A 45 -12.83 -4.37 7.27
CA MET A 45 -14.25 -4.24 7.61
C MET A 45 -14.58 -4.75 9.02
N ARG A 46 -13.87 -5.76 9.53
CA ARG A 46 -14.05 -6.24 10.92
C ARG A 46 -13.71 -5.15 11.93
N PHE A 47 -12.61 -4.44 11.72
CA PHE A 47 -12.22 -3.31 12.56
C PHE A 47 -13.26 -2.17 12.47
N LEU A 48 -13.67 -1.79 11.25
CA LEU A 48 -14.69 -0.75 11.07
C LEU A 48 -16.03 -1.12 11.73
N SER A 49 -16.46 -2.38 11.64
CA SER A 49 -17.67 -2.86 12.31
C SER A 49 -17.57 -2.83 13.83
N SER A 50 -16.38 -3.07 14.41
CA SER A 50 -16.16 -2.88 15.85
C SER A 50 -16.34 -1.42 16.30
N LEU A 51 -16.13 -0.47 15.39
CA LEU A 51 -16.38 0.97 15.60
C LEU A 51 -17.82 1.40 15.28
N GLY A 52 -18.71 0.45 14.95
CA GLY A 52 -20.12 0.71 14.63
C GLY A 52 -20.40 1.05 13.16
N VAL A 53 -19.44 0.85 12.25
CA VAL A 53 -19.65 1.00 10.81
C VAL A 53 -20.26 -0.26 10.24
N LYS A 54 -21.52 -0.18 9.78
CA LYS A 54 -22.21 -1.34 9.16
C LYS A 54 -21.78 -1.58 7.72
N LYS A 55 -21.66 -0.50 6.94
CA LYS A 55 -21.36 -0.58 5.51
C LYS A 55 -20.62 0.66 5.03
N VAL A 56 -19.76 0.42 4.05
CA VAL A 56 -19.01 1.44 3.32
C VAL A 56 -19.62 1.55 1.92
N PHE A 57 -19.93 2.76 1.50
CA PHE A 57 -20.44 3.08 0.16
C PHE A 57 -19.51 4.07 -0.52
N LYS A 58 -19.54 4.06 -1.85
CA LYS A 58 -18.94 5.13 -2.66
C LYS A 58 -19.83 6.37 -2.57
N ILE A 59 -19.23 7.55 -2.44
CA ILE A 59 -19.97 8.80 -2.58
C ILE A 59 -20.53 8.88 -4.01
N GLN A 60 -21.80 9.25 -4.12
CA GLN A 60 -22.49 9.54 -5.38
C GLN A 60 -22.97 10.99 -5.37
N ASP A 61 -23.55 11.45 -6.47
CA ASP A 61 -24.09 12.81 -6.60
C ASP A 61 -25.37 13.03 -5.77
N LEU A 62 -26.08 11.95 -5.45
CA LEU A 62 -27.28 11.97 -4.61
C LEU A 62 -26.97 11.42 -3.21
N PRO A 63 -27.62 11.96 -2.16
CA PRO A 63 -27.50 11.43 -0.82
C PRO A 63 -28.05 9.99 -0.75
N PRO A 64 -27.59 9.18 0.22
CA PRO A 64 -28.09 7.82 0.40
C PRO A 64 -29.55 7.80 0.87
N GLU A 65 -30.11 6.60 1.02
CA GLU A 65 -31.48 6.37 1.49
C GLU A 65 -31.79 7.05 2.84
N ALA A 66 -33.00 7.62 2.96
CA ALA A 66 -33.46 8.40 4.12
C ALA A 66 -33.35 7.66 5.48
N SER A 67 -33.38 6.33 5.45
CA SER A 67 -33.26 5.45 6.62
C SER A 67 -31.91 5.56 7.35
N LEU A 68 -30.85 6.01 6.66
CA LEU A 68 -29.51 6.11 7.24
C LEU A 68 -29.38 7.39 8.07
N SER A 69 -29.44 7.28 9.40
CA SER A 69 -29.44 8.43 10.32
C SER A 69 -28.06 8.98 10.67
N ARG A 70 -27.00 8.18 10.55
CA ARG A 70 -25.61 8.57 10.86
C ARG A 70 -24.67 8.28 9.70
N LEU A 71 -24.01 9.32 9.20
CA LEU A 71 -23.14 9.24 8.02
C LEU A 71 -21.75 9.79 8.34
N VAL A 72 -20.71 9.02 7.99
CA VAL A 72 -19.32 9.48 7.99
C VAL A 72 -18.87 9.65 6.54
N TYR A 73 -18.65 10.89 6.12
CA TYR A 73 -18.05 11.21 4.83
C TYR A 73 -16.53 11.15 4.97
N VAL A 74 -15.86 10.40 4.10
CA VAL A 74 -14.40 10.39 4.00
C VAL A 74 -14.02 10.97 2.64
N VAL A 75 -13.46 12.18 2.66
CA VAL A 75 -13.25 13.00 1.47
C VAL A 75 -11.89 13.70 1.49
N PRO A 76 -11.27 13.97 0.34
CA PRO A 76 -10.11 14.84 0.29
C PRO A 76 -10.53 16.30 0.52
N PRO A 77 -9.61 17.18 0.94
CA PRO A 77 -9.90 18.59 1.22
C PRO A 77 -10.03 19.44 -0.05
N THR A 78 -10.80 18.97 -1.03
CA THR A 78 -11.02 19.68 -2.29
C THR A 78 -12.35 20.42 -2.30
N LYS A 79 -12.41 21.50 -3.11
CA LYS A 79 -13.64 22.26 -3.33
C LYS A 79 -14.77 21.38 -3.88
N GLN A 80 -14.46 20.41 -4.72
CA GLN A 80 -15.46 19.53 -5.33
C GLN A 80 -16.08 18.60 -4.30
N SER A 81 -15.26 17.93 -3.49
CA SER A 81 -15.77 17.03 -2.45
C SER A 81 -16.65 17.76 -1.43
N VAL A 82 -16.23 18.96 -1.04
CA VAL A 82 -17.01 19.80 -0.12
C VAL A 82 -18.35 20.23 -0.72
N ARG A 83 -18.38 20.58 -2.02
CA ARG A 83 -19.63 20.92 -2.72
C ARG A 83 -20.60 19.74 -2.73
N THR A 84 -20.13 18.52 -2.96
CA THR A 84 -20.98 17.32 -2.91
C THR A 84 -21.58 17.11 -1.51
N VAL A 85 -20.77 17.23 -0.46
CA VAL A 85 -21.24 17.12 0.94
C VAL A 85 -22.27 18.20 1.28
N ILE A 86 -22.04 19.45 0.86
CA ILE A 86 -22.99 20.56 1.04
C ILE A 86 -24.30 20.27 0.29
N ALA A 87 -24.22 19.80 -0.96
CA ALA A 87 -25.40 19.47 -1.75
C ALA A 87 -26.25 18.38 -1.07
N HIS A 88 -25.62 17.32 -0.55
CA HIS A 88 -26.32 16.29 0.22
C HIS A 88 -27.00 16.87 1.47
N ALA A 89 -26.31 17.72 2.22
CA ALA A 89 -26.87 18.35 3.42
C ALA A 89 -28.06 19.28 3.08
N GLU A 90 -27.98 20.03 1.98
CA GLU A 90 -29.05 20.89 1.50
C GLU A 90 -30.27 20.09 1.00
N MET A 91 -30.05 18.96 0.32
CA MET A 91 -31.12 18.07 -0.13
C MET A 91 -31.85 17.42 1.06
N ASP A 92 -31.10 16.91 2.04
CA ASP A 92 -31.68 16.36 3.28
C ASP A 92 -32.54 17.41 4.00
N ARG A 93 -32.04 18.65 4.12
CA ARG A 93 -32.78 19.76 4.72
C ARG A 93 -34.07 20.09 3.97
N LYS A 94 -34.03 20.11 2.64
CA LYS A 94 -35.23 20.36 1.80
C LYS A 94 -36.25 19.22 1.93
N ALA A 95 -35.80 17.98 2.08
CA ALA A 95 -36.64 16.80 2.24
C ALA A 95 -37.12 16.58 3.70
N GLY A 96 -36.69 17.41 4.65
CA GLY A 96 -37.02 17.24 6.07
C GLY A 96 -36.33 16.04 6.74
N ILE A 97 -35.27 15.50 6.13
CA ILE A 97 -34.54 14.34 6.63
C ILE A 97 -33.48 14.82 7.62
N GLN A 98 -33.55 14.34 8.87
CA GLN A 98 -32.56 14.65 9.91
C GLN A 98 -31.52 13.53 10.00
N ARG A 99 -30.24 13.91 9.90
CA ARG A 99 -29.10 12.99 10.01
C ARG A 99 -27.93 13.67 10.71
N ASN A 100 -27.21 12.90 11.52
CA ASN A 100 -25.93 13.33 12.07
C ASN A 100 -24.81 12.95 11.11
N LYS A 101 -24.01 13.94 10.71
CA LYS A 101 -22.97 13.81 9.70
C LYS A 101 -21.61 14.13 10.33
N LEU A 102 -20.61 13.34 10.00
CA LEU A 102 -19.21 13.62 10.29
C LEU A 102 -18.44 13.65 8.97
N VAL A 103 -17.73 14.73 8.69
CA VAL A 103 -16.90 14.87 7.49
C VAL A 103 -15.44 14.72 7.92
N ALA A 104 -14.90 13.53 7.68
CA ALA A 104 -13.52 13.18 7.89
C ALA A 104 -12.71 13.55 6.63
N PHE A 105 -11.92 14.61 6.73
CA PHE A 105 -11.03 15.04 5.66
C PHE A 105 -9.75 14.20 5.68
N ALA A 106 -9.47 13.55 4.55
CA ALA A 106 -8.28 12.73 4.40
C ALA A 106 -7.21 13.45 3.55
N PRO A 107 -5.99 13.63 4.07
CA PRO A 107 -5.57 13.37 5.46
C PRO A 107 -5.97 14.49 6.45
N LYS A 108 -6.22 15.71 5.98
CA LYS A 108 -6.50 16.89 6.83
C LYS A 108 -7.33 17.93 6.09
N HIS A 109 -8.21 18.65 6.79
CA HIS A 109 -8.93 19.80 6.26
C HIS A 109 -8.03 21.04 6.13
N THR A 110 -8.28 21.85 5.11
CA THR A 110 -7.67 23.17 4.95
C THR A 110 -8.57 24.27 5.54
N VAL A 111 -7.99 25.42 5.84
CA VAL A 111 -8.76 26.61 6.28
C VAL A 111 -9.80 26.99 5.22
N ALA A 112 -9.42 26.93 3.94
CA ALA A 112 -10.31 27.27 2.83
C ALA A 112 -11.58 26.41 2.76
N VAL A 113 -11.46 25.08 2.93
CA VAL A 113 -12.65 24.21 2.93
C VAL A 113 -13.52 24.41 4.18
N LYS A 114 -12.90 24.65 5.34
CA LYS A 114 -13.63 24.97 6.57
C LYS A 114 -14.44 26.26 6.42
N THR A 115 -13.81 27.33 5.97
CA THR A 115 -14.47 28.62 5.72
C THR A 115 -15.57 28.50 4.67
N LEU A 116 -15.37 27.69 3.62
CA LEU A 116 -16.43 27.42 2.63
C LEU A 116 -17.66 26.77 3.28
N MET A 117 -17.48 25.77 4.14
CA MET A 117 -18.58 25.10 4.83
C MET A 117 -19.25 26.03 5.86
N GLU A 118 -18.47 26.83 6.59
CA GLU A 118 -18.97 27.85 7.53
C GLU A 118 -19.82 28.90 6.79
N SER A 119 -19.34 29.44 5.68
CA SER A 119 -20.05 30.44 4.87
C SER A 119 -21.39 29.94 4.30
N ARG A 120 -21.52 28.62 4.16
CA ARG A 120 -22.74 27.95 3.70
C ARG A 120 -23.70 27.60 4.84
N GLY A 121 -23.31 27.85 6.09
CA GLY A 121 -24.12 27.55 7.27
C GLY A 121 -24.41 26.06 7.46
N VAL A 122 -23.57 25.17 6.89
CA VAL A 122 -23.79 23.72 7.00
C VAL A 122 -23.13 23.11 8.23
N LEU A 123 -22.13 23.78 8.83
CA LEU A 123 -21.49 23.30 10.05
C LEU A 123 -22.39 23.55 11.26
N GLY A 124 -22.43 22.59 12.19
CA GLY A 124 -23.21 22.73 13.42
C GLY A 124 -23.36 21.41 14.16
N HIS A 125 -24.46 21.26 14.90
CA HIS A 125 -24.75 20.04 15.65
C HIS A 125 -24.90 18.82 14.71
N ASP A 126 -25.58 19.01 13.58
CA ASP A 126 -25.94 17.91 12.67
C ASP A 126 -24.83 17.57 11.67
N LEU A 127 -23.79 18.41 11.57
CA LEU A 127 -22.63 18.17 10.70
C LEU A 127 -21.35 18.71 11.35
N GLN A 128 -20.46 17.78 11.69
CA GLN A 128 -19.15 18.06 12.25
C GLN A 128 -18.04 17.70 11.27
N ILE A 129 -16.85 18.26 11.48
CA ILE A 129 -15.64 17.97 10.69
C ILE A 129 -14.55 17.33 11.56
N ALA A 130 -13.72 16.50 10.95
CA ALA A 130 -12.55 15.91 11.58
C ALA A 130 -11.44 15.68 10.55
N ASP A 131 -10.20 15.56 11.04
CA ASP A 131 -9.05 15.14 10.23
C ASP A 131 -8.86 13.63 10.37
N LEU A 132 -8.55 12.96 9.26
CA LEU A 132 -8.38 11.51 9.20
C LEU A 132 -7.18 11.17 8.31
N SER A 133 -6.04 10.84 8.92
CA SER A 133 -4.89 10.33 8.18
C SER A 133 -4.91 8.81 8.10
N PHE A 134 -4.62 8.25 6.92
CA PHE A 134 -4.32 6.83 6.75
C PHE A 134 -2.89 6.47 7.17
N GLY A 135 -2.11 7.46 7.62
CA GLY A 135 -0.75 7.28 8.10
C GLY A 135 0.17 6.64 7.07
N TRP A 136 1.18 5.93 7.55
CA TRP A 136 2.11 5.19 6.71
C TRP A 136 1.50 3.86 6.27
N ILE A 137 1.25 3.74 4.98
CA ILE A 137 0.78 2.53 4.32
C ILE A 137 2.01 1.71 3.91
N PRO A 138 2.19 0.49 4.44
CA PRO A 138 3.26 -0.40 3.99
C PRO A 138 2.89 -1.02 2.64
N ILE A 139 3.64 -0.63 1.61
CA ILE A 139 3.49 -1.13 0.24
C ILE A 139 4.26 -2.45 0.09
N ASP A 140 5.47 -2.52 0.66
CA ASP A 140 6.27 -3.74 0.75
C ASP A 140 7.09 -3.75 2.07
N THR A 141 7.88 -4.79 2.29
CA THR A 141 8.76 -4.98 3.46
C THR A 141 9.78 -3.86 3.67
N ASP A 142 10.13 -3.14 2.60
CA ASP A 142 11.11 -2.06 2.56
C ASP A 142 10.56 -0.74 1.98
N LEU A 143 9.23 -0.64 1.78
CA LEU A 143 8.59 0.52 1.15
C LEU A 143 7.32 0.92 1.90
N ILE A 144 7.28 2.18 2.34
CA ILE A 144 6.11 2.81 2.97
C ILE A 144 5.72 4.08 2.21
N SER A 145 4.45 4.42 2.20
CA SER A 145 3.91 5.61 1.55
C SER A 145 2.85 6.28 2.41
N LEU A 146 2.75 7.61 2.36
CA LEU A 146 1.58 8.33 2.92
C LEU A 146 0.41 8.39 1.93
N ASN A 147 0.60 7.92 0.70
CA ASN A 147 -0.36 7.98 -0.40
C ASN A 147 -1.04 9.36 -0.54
N LEU A 148 -0.23 10.40 -0.77
CA LEU A 148 -0.70 11.77 -0.93
C LEU A 148 -0.57 12.21 -2.40
N PRO A 149 -1.53 11.88 -3.28
CA PRO A 149 -1.43 12.17 -4.71
C PRO A 149 -1.43 13.68 -5.02
N GLU A 150 -2.04 14.51 -4.16
CA GLU A 150 -2.16 15.95 -4.39
C GLU A 150 -0.89 16.75 -4.07
N VAL A 151 0.13 16.14 -3.44
CA VAL A 151 1.33 16.88 -2.96
C VAL A 151 2.08 17.53 -4.11
N TYR A 152 2.26 16.80 -5.22
CA TYR A 152 3.04 17.32 -6.35
C TYR A 152 2.42 18.60 -6.90
N THR A 153 1.14 18.55 -7.25
CA THR A 153 0.40 19.71 -7.76
C THR A 153 0.31 20.82 -6.71
N SER A 154 -0.09 20.48 -5.48
CA SER A 154 -0.29 21.49 -4.43
C SER A 154 0.99 22.26 -4.10
N TYR A 155 2.11 21.56 -4.00
CA TYR A 155 3.38 22.19 -3.67
C TYR A 155 4.04 22.85 -4.90
N PHE A 156 4.24 22.13 -6.00
CA PHE A 156 5.03 22.64 -7.13
C PHE A 156 4.25 23.59 -8.05
N LEU A 157 2.92 23.52 -8.09
CA LEU A 157 2.09 24.44 -8.88
C LEU A 157 1.54 25.61 -8.05
N TYR A 158 1.07 25.33 -6.82
CA TYR A 158 0.40 26.34 -5.99
C TYR A 158 1.24 26.87 -4.82
N GLY A 159 2.42 26.29 -4.58
CA GLY A 159 3.30 26.71 -3.48
C GLY A 159 2.80 26.33 -2.09
N ASP A 160 1.85 25.38 -1.97
CA ASP A 160 1.31 24.97 -0.68
C ASP A 160 2.31 24.09 0.09
N THR A 161 2.92 24.68 1.12
CA THR A 161 3.91 24.03 1.99
C THR A 161 3.27 23.09 3.03
N SER A 162 1.95 23.08 3.18
CA SER A 162 1.25 22.29 4.21
C SER A 162 1.55 20.80 4.08
N TRP A 163 1.64 20.30 2.84
CA TRP A 163 1.85 18.90 2.56
C TRP A 163 3.27 18.40 2.87
N PRO A 164 4.36 19.01 2.34
CA PRO A 164 5.71 18.63 2.74
C PRO A 164 5.93 18.79 4.25
N TYR A 165 5.34 19.82 4.87
CA TYR A 165 5.42 20.01 6.32
C TYR A 165 4.77 18.85 7.07
N HIS A 166 3.56 18.45 6.68
CA HIS A 166 2.86 17.30 7.25
C HIS A 166 3.64 15.99 7.05
N PHE A 167 4.24 15.79 5.88
CA PHE A 167 5.13 14.64 5.62
C PHE A 167 6.28 14.61 6.63
N GLY A 168 6.91 15.75 6.89
CA GLY A 168 7.92 15.92 7.95
C GLY A 168 7.42 15.51 9.33
N GLN A 169 6.22 15.95 9.71
CA GLN A 169 5.62 15.54 10.99
C GLN A 169 5.40 14.03 11.06
N MET A 170 4.88 13.42 9.99
CA MET A 170 4.68 11.97 9.94
C MET A 170 5.99 11.18 9.99
N LEU A 171 7.10 11.73 9.50
CA LEU A 171 8.42 11.11 9.66
C LEU A 171 8.85 11.02 11.12
N GLY A 172 8.44 11.95 11.98
CA GLY A 172 8.72 11.88 13.42
C GLY A 172 8.16 10.60 14.06
N HIS A 173 6.99 10.14 13.62
CA HIS A 173 6.42 8.87 14.07
C HIS A 173 7.24 7.65 13.58
N VAL A 174 7.87 7.74 12.41
CA VAL A 174 8.78 6.69 11.90
C VAL A 174 10.05 6.66 12.74
N LEU A 175 10.59 7.83 13.12
CA LEU A 175 11.76 7.93 13.99
C LEU A 175 11.54 7.22 15.33
N GLU A 176 10.40 7.46 16.00
CA GLU A 176 10.11 6.83 17.28
C GLU A 176 10.09 5.29 17.22
N ILE A 177 9.82 4.71 16.05
CA ILE A 177 9.77 3.26 15.83
C ILE A 177 11.14 2.71 15.39
N VAL A 178 11.88 3.49 14.60
CA VAL A 178 13.17 3.11 14.03
C VAL A 178 14.30 3.21 15.05
N LEU A 179 14.22 4.17 15.97
CA LEU A 179 15.26 4.42 16.95
C LEU A 179 15.29 3.33 18.03
N PRO A 180 16.48 2.77 18.35
CA PRO A 180 16.66 1.87 19.48
C PRO A 180 16.20 2.49 20.81
N PRO A 181 15.80 1.66 21.80
CA PRO A 181 15.49 2.13 23.14
C PRO A 181 16.66 2.93 23.73
N GLY A 182 16.40 4.16 24.17
CA GLY A 182 17.40 5.05 24.78
C GLY A 182 18.04 6.07 23.84
N GLN A 183 17.81 6.00 22.53
CA GLN A 183 18.27 7.02 21.58
C GLN A 183 17.22 8.12 21.42
N ALA A 184 17.64 9.39 21.48
CA ALA A 184 16.72 10.50 21.32
C ALA A 184 16.41 10.74 19.82
N PRO A 185 15.20 11.23 19.48
CA PRO A 185 14.88 11.64 18.10
C PRO A 185 15.79 12.74 17.52
N THR A 186 16.59 13.41 18.35
CA THR A 186 17.63 14.36 17.90
C THR A 186 18.92 13.72 17.44
N ASP A 187 19.14 12.44 17.73
CA ASP A 187 20.39 11.75 17.44
C ASP A 187 20.35 11.16 16.01
N ILE A 188 19.86 11.93 15.05
CA ILE A 188 19.73 11.56 13.64
C ILE A 188 20.62 12.43 12.75
N ASN A 189 21.17 11.83 11.70
CA ASN A 189 21.87 12.56 10.65
C ASN A 189 20.89 12.88 9.51
N LEU A 190 20.29 14.06 9.54
CA LEU A 190 19.31 14.49 8.53
C LEU A 190 19.98 15.31 7.41
N HIS A 191 19.86 14.83 6.18
CA HIS A 191 20.24 15.56 4.98
C HIS A 191 19.00 15.86 4.14
N ALA A 192 18.72 17.14 3.89
CA ALA A 192 17.56 17.57 3.11
C ALA A 192 17.98 18.30 1.83
N PHE A 193 17.63 17.73 0.69
CA PHE A 193 17.97 18.27 -0.62
C PHE A 193 16.73 18.75 -1.37
N GLY A 194 16.74 20.01 -1.78
CA GLY A 194 15.64 20.64 -2.52
C GLY A 194 14.54 21.24 -1.62
N SER A 195 13.68 22.05 -2.22
CA SER A 195 12.79 22.95 -1.49
C SER A 195 11.73 22.22 -0.66
N ALA A 196 11.10 21.16 -1.19
CA ALA A 196 10.10 20.40 -0.44
C ALA A 196 10.74 19.64 0.75
N ALA A 197 11.98 19.15 0.56
CA ALA A 197 12.70 18.43 1.59
C ALA A 197 13.05 19.35 2.77
N GLN A 198 13.38 20.62 2.51
CA GLN A 198 13.63 21.61 3.56
C GLN A 198 12.36 21.91 4.39
N VAL A 199 11.21 22.02 3.73
CA VAL A 199 9.92 22.18 4.41
C VAL A 199 9.59 20.94 5.26
N ALA A 200 9.85 19.73 4.73
CA ALA A 200 9.70 18.49 5.49
C ALA A 200 10.66 18.41 6.69
N ALA A 201 11.90 18.88 6.56
CA ALA A 201 12.85 18.95 7.67
C ALA A 201 12.35 19.88 8.79
N ALA A 202 11.71 21.00 8.44
CA ALA A 202 11.07 21.88 9.42
C ALA A 202 9.90 21.19 10.15
N GLY A 203 9.03 20.48 9.40
CA GLY A 203 7.94 19.69 9.98
C GLY A 203 8.44 18.58 10.93
N LEU A 204 9.52 17.90 10.54
CA LEU A 204 10.17 16.89 11.37
C LEU A 204 10.75 17.49 12.65
N SER A 205 11.41 18.65 12.54
CA SER A 205 11.97 19.36 13.70
C SER A 205 10.87 19.78 14.69
N SER A 206 9.74 20.26 14.18
CA SER A 206 8.57 20.57 15.01
C SER A 206 8.05 19.34 15.74
N GLU A 207 7.99 18.19 15.07
CA GLU A 207 7.48 16.95 15.66
C GLU A 207 8.44 16.38 16.71
N ILE A 208 9.75 16.43 16.47
CA ILE A 208 10.78 16.08 17.46
C ILE A 208 10.61 16.94 18.73
N GLY A 209 10.35 18.24 18.57
CA GLY A 209 10.05 19.13 19.69
C GLY A 209 8.81 18.69 20.47
N ARG A 210 7.75 18.28 19.78
CA ARG A 210 6.52 17.75 20.41
C ARG A 210 6.79 16.47 21.19
N ILE A 211 7.51 15.52 20.61
CA ILE A 211 7.86 14.24 21.25
C ILE A 211 8.62 14.48 22.56
N LYS A 212 9.58 15.41 22.56
CA LYS A 212 10.33 15.80 23.78
C LYS A 212 9.43 16.38 24.86
N ALA A 213 8.44 17.19 24.49
CA ALA A 213 7.51 17.78 25.45
C ALA A 213 6.58 16.73 26.10
N THR A 214 6.15 15.72 25.36
CA THR A 214 5.31 14.63 25.91
C THR A 214 6.08 13.56 26.68
N LYS A 215 7.38 13.38 26.41
CA LYS A 215 8.27 12.44 27.11
C LYS A 215 9.50 13.19 27.64
N PRO A 216 9.37 14.01 28.70
CA PRO A 216 10.55 14.58 29.34
C PRO A 216 11.44 13.44 29.84
N ALA A 217 12.73 13.50 29.49
CA ALA A 217 13.70 12.47 29.82
C ALA A 217 13.72 12.21 31.33
N SER A 218 13.33 11.01 31.75
CA SER A 218 13.56 10.51 33.11
C SER A 218 15.01 10.06 33.26
N PHE A 219 15.98 10.96 33.06
CA PHE A 219 17.39 10.72 33.35
C PHE A 219 18.11 12.03 33.69
N GLU A 220 17.86 12.53 34.89
CA GLU A 220 18.91 13.23 35.65
C GLU A 220 19.30 12.27 36.79
N MET A 221 20.36 11.50 36.57
CA MET A 221 21.06 10.86 37.67
C MET A 221 21.88 11.95 38.36
N ALA A 222 21.62 12.16 39.65
CA ALA A 222 22.42 13.00 40.52
C ALA A 222 23.92 12.63 40.40
N PRO A 223 24.85 13.59 40.59
CA PRO A 223 26.26 13.31 40.47
C PRO A 223 26.71 12.59 41.75
N ASP A 224 26.63 11.26 41.78
CA ASP A 224 27.26 10.48 42.83
C ASP A 224 28.69 10.12 42.40
N SER A 225 29.64 10.74 43.09
CA SER A 225 31.06 10.49 42.98
C SER A 225 31.37 9.04 43.37
N THR A 226 31.79 8.21 42.43
CA THR A 226 32.77 7.13 42.68
C THR A 226 33.22 6.50 41.37
N ASN A 227 34.54 6.39 41.23
CA ASN A 227 35.23 5.83 40.08
C ASN A 227 34.76 4.41 39.75
N GLN A 228 34.30 4.19 38.52
CA GLN A 228 34.35 2.87 37.91
C GLN A 228 34.56 2.97 36.39
N GLU A 229 35.44 2.12 35.93
CA GLU A 229 36.21 2.23 34.69
C GLU A 229 35.37 2.08 33.42
N CYS A 230 35.88 2.73 32.38
CA CYS A 230 35.37 2.83 31.03
C CYS A 230 34.92 1.48 30.46
N SER A 231 33.61 1.22 30.44
CA SER A 231 33.04 0.20 29.57
C SER A 231 33.09 0.73 28.14
N SER A 232 33.65 -0.09 27.25
CA SER A 232 33.84 0.18 25.82
C SER A 232 32.59 0.81 25.20
N ALA A 233 32.66 2.11 24.86
CA ALA A 233 31.62 2.80 24.12
C ALA A 233 31.47 2.13 22.75
N VAL A 234 30.42 1.33 22.59
CA VAL A 234 30.00 0.83 21.28
C VAL A 234 29.76 2.07 20.42
N PRO A 235 30.33 2.19 19.21
CA PRO A 235 30.15 3.39 18.40
C PRO A 235 28.67 3.61 18.12
N PHE A 236 28.12 4.70 18.68
CA PHE A 236 26.73 5.09 18.51
C PHE A 236 26.51 5.52 17.05
N HIS A 237 26.00 4.61 16.23
CA HIS A 237 25.61 4.94 14.86
C HIS A 237 24.31 5.75 14.87
N HIS A 238 24.42 7.01 14.49
CA HIS A 238 23.27 7.88 14.26
C HIS A 238 22.61 7.47 12.94
N PRO A 239 21.33 7.10 12.93
CA PRO A 239 20.66 6.73 11.68
C PRO A 239 20.62 7.94 10.73
N MET A 240 20.94 7.67 9.47
CA MET A 240 20.94 8.69 8.42
C MET A 240 19.57 8.74 7.75
N PHE A 241 19.00 9.94 7.71
CA PHE A 241 17.78 10.23 6.97
C PHE A 241 18.12 11.17 5.83
N ILE A 242 17.80 10.74 4.61
CA ILE A 242 18.02 11.57 3.42
C ILE A 242 16.65 11.90 2.83
N LEU A 243 16.35 13.19 2.77
CA LEU A 243 15.13 13.73 2.17
C LEU A 243 15.48 14.31 0.80
N PHE A 244 14.81 13.82 -0.23
CA PHE A 244 14.95 14.32 -1.60
C PHE A 244 13.64 14.96 -2.05
N SER A 245 13.75 16.17 -2.61
CA SER A 245 12.66 16.81 -3.32
C SER A 245 12.65 16.39 -4.79
N ARG A 246 11.47 16.13 -5.35
CA ARG A 246 11.31 15.68 -6.74
C ARG A 246 11.85 16.68 -7.77
N ASN A 247 11.88 17.98 -7.45
CA ASN A 247 12.39 19.02 -8.36
C ASN A 247 13.89 18.98 -8.62
N LEU A 248 14.64 18.15 -7.90
CA LEU A 248 16.06 17.94 -8.18
C LEU A 248 16.28 17.09 -9.44
N ASP A 249 15.27 16.34 -9.87
CA ASP A 249 15.36 15.49 -11.04
C ASP A 249 13.95 15.27 -11.60
N TYR A 250 13.59 16.00 -12.65
CA TYR A 250 12.33 15.74 -13.37
C TYR A 250 12.50 14.71 -14.48
N VAL A 251 13.73 14.37 -14.87
CA VAL A 251 14.00 13.54 -16.04
C VAL A 251 13.62 12.09 -15.74
N THR A 252 14.06 11.54 -14.61
CA THR A 252 13.79 10.13 -14.25
C THR A 252 12.31 9.74 -14.33
N PRO A 253 11.34 10.46 -13.72
CA PRO A 253 9.93 10.07 -13.81
C PRO A 253 9.30 10.27 -15.20
N LEU A 254 9.96 10.99 -16.11
CA LEU A 254 9.51 11.18 -17.49
C LEU A 254 10.10 10.13 -18.44
N MET A 255 11.11 9.38 -18.00
CA MET A 255 11.68 8.29 -18.77
C MET A 255 10.80 7.05 -18.67
N VAL A 256 10.72 6.30 -19.78
CA VAL A 256 10.16 4.95 -19.76
C VAL A 256 11.07 4.08 -18.89
N PRO A 257 10.54 3.48 -17.80
CA PRO A 257 11.34 2.58 -16.98
C PRO A 257 11.56 1.24 -17.68
N THR A 258 12.62 0.52 -17.31
CA THR A 258 12.98 -0.78 -17.93
C THR A 258 13.03 -1.94 -16.94
N THR A 259 12.68 -1.70 -15.67
CA THR A 259 12.52 -2.76 -14.66
C THR A 259 11.14 -3.37 -14.72
N PHE A 260 11.01 -4.60 -14.22
CA PHE A 260 9.76 -5.35 -14.33
C PHE A 260 8.59 -4.68 -13.61
N GLU A 261 8.74 -4.34 -12.33
CA GLU A 261 7.68 -3.70 -11.54
C GLU A 261 7.27 -2.33 -12.08
N ALA A 262 8.25 -1.54 -12.53
CA ALA A 262 7.97 -0.23 -13.08
C ALA A 262 7.21 -0.31 -14.41
N LEU A 263 7.51 -1.30 -15.26
CA LEU A 263 6.73 -1.56 -16.46
C LEU A 263 5.34 -2.12 -16.16
N ILE A 264 5.17 -2.92 -15.10
CA ILE A 264 3.84 -3.30 -14.62
C ILE A 264 3.05 -2.04 -14.25
N HIS A 265 3.66 -1.09 -13.54
CA HIS A 265 3.01 0.18 -13.21
C HIS A 265 2.66 0.99 -14.45
N GLU A 266 3.56 1.08 -15.43
CA GLU A 266 3.33 1.84 -16.68
C GLU A 266 2.17 1.25 -17.52
N VAL A 267 2.07 -0.08 -17.56
CA VAL A 267 1.14 -0.81 -18.44
C VAL A 267 -0.21 -1.09 -17.79
N ILE A 268 -0.19 -1.60 -16.55
CA ILE A 268 -1.38 -2.04 -15.80
C ILE A 268 -1.83 -0.97 -14.79
N GLY A 269 -0.86 -0.26 -14.20
CA GLY A 269 -1.09 0.59 -13.04
C GLY A 269 -0.96 -0.18 -11.74
N ILE A 270 -0.16 0.37 -10.82
CA ILE A 270 -0.07 -0.09 -9.42
C ILE A 270 -0.63 1.02 -8.55
N ASP A 271 -1.64 0.70 -7.74
CA ASP A 271 -2.29 1.63 -6.82
C ASP A 271 -2.23 1.06 -5.41
N ASN A 272 -1.44 1.71 -4.55
CA ASN A 272 -1.18 1.29 -3.17
C ASN A 272 -0.72 -0.19 -3.07
N GLY A 273 0.18 -0.59 -3.99
CA GLY A 273 0.69 -1.96 -4.07
C GLY A 273 -0.31 -2.97 -4.66
N VAL A 274 -1.46 -2.54 -5.15
CA VAL A 274 -2.47 -3.42 -5.75
C VAL A 274 -2.54 -3.21 -7.26
N VAL A 275 -2.58 -4.30 -8.01
CA VAL A 275 -2.84 -4.32 -9.45
C VAL A 275 -4.22 -4.91 -9.73
N GLU A 276 -4.90 -4.43 -10.77
CA GLU A 276 -6.11 -5.04 -11.31
C GLU A 276 -5.77 -5.70 -12.64
N LEU A 277 -5.80 -7.03 -12.66
CA LEU A 277 -5.42 -7.83 -13.81
C LEU A 277 -6.59 -7.89 -14.81
N PRO A 278 -6.41 -7.44 -16.08
CA PRO A 278 -7.50 -7.28 -17.03
C PRO A 278 -8.10 -8.61 -17.56
N ASP A 279 -7.33 -9.70 -17.59
CA ASP A 279 -7.69 -10.95 -18.30
C ASP A 279 -7.64 -12.22 -17.42
N VAL A 280 -8.05 -12.14 -16.16
CA VAL A 280 -8.14 -13.34 -15.29
C VAL A 280 -9.36 -14.20 -15.69
N GLN A 281 -9.13 -15.40 -16.20
CA GLN A 281 -10.19 -16.32 -16.62
C GLN A 281 -10.87 -16.99 -15.42
N LYS A 282 -12.16 -17.34 -15.56
CA LYS A 282 -12.89 -18.16 -14.58
C LYS A 282 -12.27 -19.57 -14.55
N GLY A 283 -11.33 -19.79 -13.64
CA GLY A 283 -10.54 -21.01 -13.52
C GLY A 283 -9.10 -20.75 -13.10
N ASP A 284 -8.63 -19.51 -13.25
CA ASP A 284 -7.31 -19.12 -12.78
C ASP A 284 -7.26 -19.09 -11.24
N ILE A 285 -6.13 -19.55 -10.70
CA ILE A 285 -5.83 -19.57 -9.27
C ILE A 285 -5.52 -18.17 -8.70
N VAL A 286 -5.45 -17.15 -9.55
CA VAL A 286 -5.06 -15.79 -9.22
C VAL A 286 -6.29 -14.89 -9.16
N PRO A 287 -6.46 -14.05 -8.12
CA PRO A 287 -7.56 -13.10 -8.06
C PRO A 287 -7.37 -11.95 -9.07
N ALA A 288 -8.48 -11.40 -9.58
CA ALA A 288 -8.46 -10.22 -10.46
C ALA A 288 -7.83 -8.98 -9.81
N LYS A 289 -7.89 -8.87 -8.48
CA LYS A 289 -7.16 -7.85 -7.72
C LYS A 289 -6.05 -8.53 -6.93
N LEU A 290 -4.82 -8.10 -7.12
CA LEU A 290 -3.65 -8.74 -6.54
C LEU A 290 -2.78 -7.70 -5.84
N ASN A 291 -2.41 -7.98 -4.59
CA ASN A 291 -1.38 -7.21 -3.89
C ASN A 291 0.00 -7.66 -4.40
N LEU A 292 0.70 -6.77 -5.09
CA LEU A 292 2.02 -6.97 -5.66
C LEU A 292 3.09 -6.56 -4.66
N SER A 293 3.27 -7.36 -3.60
CA SER A 293 4.30 -7.17 -2.58
C SER A 293 5.04 -8.46 -2.28
N SER A 294 6.26 -8.35 -1.76
CA SER A 294 7.10 -9.49 -1.38
C SER A 294 6.47 -10.33 -0.26
N SER A 295 5.56 -9.75 0.52
CA SER A 295 4.80 -10.46 1.56
C SER A 295 3.67 -11.34 0.99
N ASN A 296 3.11 -10.97 -0.16
CA ASN A 296 2.02 -11.70 -0.80
C ASN A 296 2.49 -12.62 -1.94
N ILE A 297 3.61 -12.27 -2.59
CA ILE A 297 4.24 -13.03 -3.68
C ILE A 297 5.71 -13.21 -3.31
N SER A 298 6.05 -14.39 -2.82
CA SER A 298 7.35 -14.65 -2.19
C SER A 298 8.55 -14.41 -3.11
N CYS A 299 8.43 -14.81 -4.38
CA CYS A 299 9.48 -14.67 -5.39
C CYS A 299 9.51 -13.29 -6.08
N PHE A 300 8.57 -12.37 -5.76
CA PHE A 300 8.49 -11.08 -6.43
C PHE A 300 9.73 -10.22 -6.18
N LYS A 301 10.28 -10.25 -4.96
CA LYS A 301 11.49 -9.50 -4.57
C LYS A 301 12.69 -9.81 -5.46
N GLU A 302 12.79 -11.04 -5.96
CA GLU A 302 13.90 -11.49 -6.79
C GLU A 302 13.87 -10.90 -8.21
N VAL A 303 12.68 -10.57 -8.72
CA VAL A 303 12.48 -10.21 -10.13
C VAL A 303 11.96 -8.78 -10.34
N ARG A 304 11.33 -8.15 -9.33
CA ARG A 304 10.72 -6.81 -9.44
C ARG A 304 11.66 -5.73 -9.98
N ASN A 305 12.92 -5.79 -9.55
CA ASN A 305 13.99 -4.84 -9.93
C ASN A 305 14.82 -5.30 -11.13
N ALA A 306 14.55 -6.48 -11.68
CA ALA A 306 15.30 -7.00 -12.82
C ALA A 306 14.93 -6.22 -14.10
N HIS A 307 15.90 -6.07 -14.99
CA HIS A 307 15.65 -5.53 -16.32
C HIS A 307 14.69 -6.45 -17.08
N ILE A 308 13.72 -5.87 -17.79
CA ILE A 308 12.62 -6.63 -18.42
C ILE A 308 13.09 -7.75 -19.37
N SER A 309 14.23 -7.56 -20.04
CA SER A 309 14.80 -8.55 -20.96
C SER A 309 15.23 -9.86 -20.27
N THR A 310 15.49 -9.86 -18.96
CA THR A 310 15.92 -11.05 -18.22
C THR A 310 14.76 -11.79 -17.54
N VAL A 311 13.61 -11.13 -17.36
CA VAL A 311 12.45 -11.66 -16.62
C VAL A 311 11.93 -12.96 -17.24
N HIS A 312 11.89 -13.04 -18.58
CA HIS A 312 11.45 -14.25 -19.27
C HIS A 312 12.30 -15.48 -18.94
N LYS A 313 13.64 -15.33 -18.95
CA LYS A 313 14.57 -16.41 -18.61
C LYS A 313 14.42 -16.83 -17.16
N TRP A 314 14.21 -15.87 -16.27
CA TRP A 314 13.94 -16.14 -14.86
C TRP A 314 12.63 -16.94 -14.68
N LEU A 315 11.53 -16.53 -15.33
CA LEU A 315 10.25 -17.26 -15.28
C LEU A 315 10.39 -18.70 -15.82
N GLN A 316 11.17 -18.91 -16.87
CA GLN A 316 11.47 -20.26 -17.40
C GLN A 316 12.22 -21.13 -16.38
N ALA A 317 13.24 -20.58 -15.73
CA ALA A 317 14.00 -21.30 -14.72
C ALA A 317 13.12 -21.68 -13.51
N GLN A 318 12.30 -20.75 -13.03
CA GLN A 318 11.36 -21.00 -11.92
C GLN A 318 10.33 -22.08 -12.27
N ARG A 319 9.85 -22.11 -13.52
CA ARG A 319 8.98 -23.16 -14.01
C ARG A 319 9.64 -24.53 -13.98
N SER A 320 10.88 -24.66 -14.48
CA SER A 320 11.58 -25.95 -14.46
C SER A 320 11.74 -26.48 -13.04
N GLN A 321 12.08 -25.62 -12.08
CA GLN A 321 12.15 -26.00 -10.66
C GLN A 321 10.79 -26.46 -10.09
N LEU A 322 9.70 -25.81 -10.51
CA LEU A 322 8.35 -26.21 -10.13
C LEU A 322 7.97 -27.57 -10.74
N GLU A 323 8.34 -27.83 -12.00
CA GLU A 323 8.14 -29.12 -12.66
C GLU A 323 8.92 -30.25 -11.98
N ASP A 324 10.17 -30.01 -11.59
CA ASP A 324 10.98 -30.95 -10.83
C ASP A 324 10.37 -31.24 -9.44
N SER A 325 9.89 -30.21 -8.74
CA SER A 325 9.21 -30.37 -7.45
C SER A 325 7.91 -31.18 -7.59
N ARG A 326 7.15 -30.95 -8.67
CA ARG A 326 5.92 -31.69 -8.99
C ARG A 326 6.22 -33.15 -9.32
N THR A 327 7.26 -33.43 -10.10
CA THR A 327 7.63 -34.81 -10.44
C THR A 327 8.12 -35.57 -9.21
N GLY A 328 8.90 -34.94 -8.34
CA GLY A 328 9.29 -35.47 -7.03
C GLY A 328 8.08 -35.88 -6.19
N LEU A 329 7.06 -35.01 -6.08
CA LEU A 329 5.80 -35.33 -5.39
C LEU A 329 5.04 -36.49 -6.06
N GLY A 330 5.05 -36.53 -7.40
CA GLY A 330 4.46 -37.62 -8.18
C GLY A 330 5.10 -38.98 -7.88
N PHE A 331 6.43 -39.04 -7.71
CA PHE A 331 7.12 -40.25 -7.28
C PHE A 331 6.73 -40.66 -5.86
N SER A 332 6.64 -39.71 -4.91
CA SER A 332 6.17 -39.99 -3.54
C SER A 332 4.75 -40.55 -3.52
N LEU A 333 3.85 -39.99 -4.34
CA LEU A 333 2.48 -40.48 -4.49
C LEU A 333 2.44 -41.90 -5.09
N ALA A 334 3.23 -42.16 -6.12
CA ALA A 334 3.33 -43.49 -6.72
C ALA A 334 3.97 -44.53 -5.78
N ALA A 335 4.86 -44.12 -4.89
CA ALA A 335 5.45 -44.99 -3.86
C ALA A 335 4.43 -45.36 -2.78
N LEU A 336 3.59 -44.40 -2.35
CA LEU A 336 2.46 -44.66 -1.46
C LEU A 336 1.48 -45.68 -2.06
N ASP A 337 1.18 -45.56 -3.36
CA ASP A 337 0.30 -46.49 -4.06
C ASP A 337 0.91 -47.91 -4.13
N ARG A 338 2.22 -48.03 -4.38
CA ARG A 338 2.91 -49.34 -4.41
C ARG A 338 3.10 -50.00 -3.04
N SER A 339 3.07 -49.23 -1.96
CA SER A 339 3.16 -49.76 -0.60
C SER A 339 1.86 -50.44 -0.12
N LEU A 340 0.81 -50.44 -0.97
CA LEU A 340 -0.42 -51.21 -0.77
C LEU A 340 -0.22 -52.63 -1.34
N PRO A 341 -0.12 -53.70 -0.51
CA PRO A 341 0.04 -55.05 -1.01
C PRO A 341 -1.22 -55.56 -1.74
N GLY A 342 -1.01 -56.24 -2.85
CA GLY A 342 -2.07 -56.82 -3.68
C GLY A 342 -2.68 -58.11 -3.10
N SER A 343 -4.01 -58.09 -3.06
CA SER A 343 -4.99 -59.19 -2.99
C SER A 343 -5.53 -59.60 -1.61
N GLY A 344 -6.85 -59.39 -1.45
CA GLY A 344 -7.69 -60.22 -0.58
C GLY A 344 -8.10 -59.67 0.78
N SER A 345 -8.50 -58.39 0.93
CA SER A 345 -9.52 -57.95 1.91
C SER A 345 -9.64 -56.41 2.00
N SER A 346 -10.80 -55.88 1.60
CA SER A 346 -11.28 -54.48 1.72
C SER A 346 -10.38 -53.34 1.21
N PRO A 347 -10.95 -52.25 0.66
CA PRO A 347 -10.17 -51.06 0.30
C PRO A 347 -9.57 -50.46 1.58
N ARG A 348 -8.26 -50.62 1.80
CA ARG A 348 -7.55 -50.00 2.92
C ARG A 348 -7.08 -48.61 2.51
N VAL A 349 -7.67 -47.62 3.16
CA VAL A 349 -7.38 -46.20 2.96
C VAL A 349 -5.94 -45.91 3.41
N PRO A 350 -5.15 -45.10 2.67
CA PRO A 350 -3.85 -44.65 3.13
C PRO A 350 -3.94 -44.01 4.51
N SER A 351 -2.88 -44.16 5.32
CA SER A 351 -2.89 -43.63 6.69
C SER A 351 -3.12 -42.11 6.68
N ALA A 352 -3.89 -41.61 7.65
CA ALA A 352 -4.17 -40.17 7.75
C ALA A 352 -2.88 -39.34 7.86
N ALA A 353 -1.83 -39.91 8.48
CA ALA A 353 -0.51 -39.29 8.59
C ALA A 353 0.18 -39.13 7.22
N SER A 354 0.15 -40.17 6.38
CA SER A 354 0.74 -40.13 5.04
C SER A 354 0.01 -39.14 4.12
N LEU A 355 -1.31 -39.03 4.24
CA LEU A 355 -2.11 -38.04 3.52
C LEU A 355 -1.84 -36.61 4.02
N SER A 356 -1.66 -36.43 5.34
CA SER A 356 -1.32 -35.12 5.90
C SER A 356 0.07 -34.66 5.46
N ASP A 357 1.05 -35.57 5.38
CA ASP A 357 2.41 -35.25 4.93
C ASP A 357 2.42 -34.85 3.44
N LEU A 358 1.67 -35.58 2.60
CA LEU A 358 1.52 -35.23 1.19
C LEU A 358 0.81 -33.88 1.02
N SER A 359 -0.23 -33.62 1.81
CA SER A 359 -0.92 -32.34 1.83
C SER A 359 0.02 -31.20 2.24
N ALA A 360 0.89 -31.42 3.22
CA ALA A 360 1.87 -30.46 3.66
C ALA A 360 2.90 -30.13 2.56
N GLN A 361 3.33 -31.13 1.77
CA GLN A 361 4.24 -30.95 0.64
C GLN A 361 3.58 -30.28 -0.58
N LEU A 362 2.28 -30.51 -0.81
CA LEU A 362 1.55 -29.94 -1.95
C LEU A 362 1.29 -28.43 -1.81
N LYS A 363 0.97 -27.96 -0.59
CA LYS A 363 0.67 -26.55 -0.31
C LYS A 363 1.73 -25.56 -0.82
N PRO A 364 3.04 -25.71 -0.53
CA PRO A 364 4.06 -24.78 -1.03
C PRO A 364 4.18 -24.82 -2.56
N ILE A 365 4.03 -25.99 -3.19
CA ILE A 365 4.06 -26.13 -4.65
C ILE A 365 2.91 -25.35 -5.29
N LEU A 366 1.69 -25.45 -4.74
CA LEU A 366 0.53 -24.69 -5.22
C LEU A 366 0.69 -23.18 -4.99
N ALA A 367 1.29 -22.77 -3.87
CA ALA A 367 1.58 -21.38 -3.59
C ALA A 367 2.56 -20.79 -4.62
N VAL A 368 3.67 -21.48 -4.88
CA VAL A 368 4.65 -21.09 -5.92
C VAL A 368 4.00 -21.06 -7.30
N ARG A 369 3.18 -22.06 -7.65
CA ARG A 369 2.42 -22.05 -8.91
C ARG A 369 1.57 -20.79 -9.04
N ARG A 370 0.80 -20.44 -8.01
CA ARG A 370 -0.03 -19.23 -7.98
C ARG A 370 0.79 -17.96 -8.16
N ASP A 371 1.88 -17.85 -7.42
CA ASP A 371 2.80 -16.70 -7.47
C ASP A 371 3.38 -16.53 -8.89
N LEU A 372 3.90 -17.61 -9.48
CA LEU A 372 4.45 -17.59 -10.84
C LEU A 372 3.39 -17.32 -11.92
N THR A 373 2.17 -17.86 -11.77
CA THR A 373 1.07 -17.55 -12.69
C THR A 373 0.71 -16.07 -12.64
N ALA A 374 0.66 -15.47 -11.45
CA ALA A 374 0.37 -14.05 -11.30
C ALA A 374 1.44 -13.16 -11.98
N LEU A 375 2.73 -13.47 -11.77
CA LEU A 375 3.83 -12.75 -12.40
C LEU A 375 3.87 -12.97 -13.92
N LEU A 376 3.51 -14.17 -14.39
CA LEU A 376 3.41 -14.44 -15.82
C LEU A 376 2.31 -13.61 -16.48
N ILE A 377 1.11 -13.51 -15.87
CA ILE A 377 0.04 -12.64 -16.38
C ILE A 377 0.53 -11.19 -16.48
N CYS A 378 1.17 -10.68 -15.42
CA CYS A 378 1.76 -9.33 -15.44
C CYS A 378 2.79 -9.17 -16.56
N PHE A 379 3.66 -10.16 -16.76
CA PHE A 379 4.67 -10.15 -17.82
C PHE A 379 4.05 -10.21 -19.22
N GLU A 380 2.98 -10.99 -19.40
CA GLU A 380 2.26 -11.10 -20.66
C GLU A 380 1.54 -9.80 -21.04
N GLU A 381 0.94 -9.10 -20.07
CA GLU A 381 0.37 -7.76 -20.28
C GLU A 381 1.44 -6.75 -20.70
N VAL A 382 2.57 -6.71 -19.99
CA VAL A 382 3.71 -5.85 -20.32
C VAL A 382 4.24 -6.14 -21.73
N ARG A 383 4.28 -7.41 -22.15
CA ARG A 383 4.68 -7.81 -23.51
C ARG A 383 3.57 -7.53 -24.54
N GLY A 384 2.32 -7.66 -24.15
CA GLY A 384 1.12 -7.64 -24.98
C GLY A 384 0.80 -6.25 -25.53
N GLN A 385 1.26 -5.18 -24.88
CA GLN A 385 1.12 -3.79 -25.36
C GLN A 385 1.89 -3.45 -26.64
N LYS A 386 2.41 -4.45 -27.35
CA LYS A 386 2.97 -4.35 -28.71
C LYS A 386 2.06 -3.70 -29.78
N LEU A 387 0.82 -3.29 -29.47
CA LEU A 387 -0.13 -2.75 -30.46
C LEU A 387 -0.89 -1.46 -30.12
N SER A 388 -0.84 -0.88 -28.92
CA SER A 388 -1.81 0.18 -28.57
C SER A 388 -1.31 1.49 -27.94
N LEU A 389 0.00 1.72 -27.75
CA LEU A 389 0.49 3.02 -27.26
C LEU A 389 1.18 3.84 -28.35
N ASN A 390 0.47 4.85 -28.85
CA ASN A 390 0.96 5.83 -29.82
C ASN A 390 1.73 6.98 -29.12
N TYR A 391 2.89 6.70 -28.52
CA TYR A 391 3.84 7.76 -28.18
C TYR A 391 4.92 7.82 -29.26
N LYS A 392 4.69 8.68 -30.26
CA LYS A 392 5.59 8.87 -31.40
C LYS A 392 6.57 10.00 -31.08
N ASP A 393 7.87 9.76 -31.28
CA ASP A 393 8.88 10.83 -31.25
C ASP A 393 8.65 11.85 -32.38
N GLY A 394 9.41 12.94 -32.39
CA GLY A 394 9.36 13.97 -33.45
C GLY A 394 9.66 13.45 -34.87
N ASN A 395 10.07 12.19 -35.01
CA ASN A 395 10.29 11.48 -36.26
C ASN A 395 9.24 10.38 -36.54
N GLY A 396 8.15 10.32 -35.76
CA GLY A 396 7.04 9.38 -35.96
C GLY A 396 7.27 7.95 -35.44
N ARG A 397 8.37 7.68 -34.73
CA ARG A 397 8.71 6.34 -34.19
C ARG A 397 8.08 6.14 -32.82
N CYS A 398 7.44 4.99 -32.59
CA CYS A 398 6.89 4.66 -31.28
C CYS A 398 8.03 4.34 -30.30
N VAL A 399 8.29 5.24 -29.33
CA VAL A 399 9.44 5.14 -28.41
C VAL A 399 9.32 3.90 -27.51
N LEU A 400 8.13 3.67 -26.94
CA LEU A 400 7.84 2.50 -26.13
C LEU A 400 7.86 1.21 -26.96
N GLY A 401 7.33 1.29 -28.18
CA GLY A 401 7.36 0.21 -29.16
C GLY A 401 8.78 -0.17 -29.56
N GLN A 402 9.72 0.77 -29.61
CA GLN A 402 11.12 0.52 -29.97
C GLN A 402 11.87 -0.21 -28.84
N VAL A 403 11.69 0.22 -27.58
CA VAL A 403 12.24 -0.46 -26.39
C VAL A 403 11.67 -1.88 -26.26
N LEU A 404 10.35 -2.04 -26.43
CA LEU A 404 9.69 -3.35 -26.40
C LEU A 404 10.07 -4.22 -27.62
N MET A 405 10.30 -3.64 -28.80
CA MET A 405 10.74 -4.36 -30.01
C MET A 405 12.14 -4.94 -29.84
N GLU A 406 13.10 -4.20 -29.29
CA GLU A 406 14.45 -4.71 -28.97
C GLU A 406 14.40 -5.86 -27.96
N VAL A 407 13.51 -5.80 -26.97
CA VAL A 407 13.28 -6.89 -26.00
C VAL A 407 12.62 -8.10 -26.66
N THR A 408 11.73 -7.89 -27.64
CA THR A 408 10.99 -9.00 -28.27
C THR A 408 11.75 -9.69 -29.40
N PHE A 409 12.78 -9.06 -29.99
CA PHE A 409 13.60 -9.68 -31.04
C PHE A 409 14.36 -10.93 -30.55
N ASN A 410 14.51 -11.11 -29.23
CA ASN A 410 15.11 -12.30 -28.61
C ASN A 410 14.11 -13.39 -28.16
N ILE A 411 12.79 -13.20 -28.31
CA ILE A 411 11.78 -14.02 -27.58
C ILE A 411 10.56 -14.36 -28.46
N SER A 412 10.75 -14.69 -29.75
CA SER A 412 9.64 -15.06 -30.66
C SER A 412 9.52 -16.56 -30.97
N GLN A 413 9.59 -17.43 -29.96
CA GLN A 413 9.36 -18.88 -30.17
C GLN A 413 8.38 -19.56 -29.20
N SER A 414 7.64 -18.84 -28.35
CA SER A 414 6.95 -19.51 -27.24
C SER A 414 5.50 -19.04 -27.02
N LYS A 415 4.63 -19.33 -28.00
CA LYS A 415 3.16 -19.18 -27.86
C LYS A 415 2.44 -20.50 -27.50
N GLU A 416 3.09 -21.66 -27.63
CA GLU A 416 2.45 -22.96 -27.34
C GLU A 416 2.76 -23.55 -25.95
N VAL A 417 3.62 -22.92 -25.16
CA VAL A 417 4.24 -23.61 -24.00
C VAL A 417 3.60 -23.23 -22.65
N TYR A 418 2.79 -22.19 -22.54
CA TYR A 418 2.44 -21.57 -21.24
C TYR A 418 1.13 -22.00 -20.57
N LEU A 419 0.30 -22.81 -21.23
CA LEU A 419 -0.94 -23.32 -20.65
C LEU A 419 -0.88 -24.85 -20.51
N CYS A 420 -0.22 -25.34 -19.46
CA CYS A 420 -0.61 -26.64 -18.91
C CYS A 420 -1.99 -26.48 -18.25
N LYS A 421 -3.04 -26.48 -19.07
CA LYS A 421 -4.41 -26.71 -18.65
C LYS A 421 -4.54 -28.18 -18.27
N TYR A 422 -4.28 -28.54 -17.02
CA TYR A 422 -4.90 -29.66 -16.30
C TYR A 422 -4.86 -29.41 -14.80
#